data_AF-A0A1B6YHK0-F1
#
_entry.id   AF-A0A1B6YHK0-F1
#
_cell.length_a   1.000
_cell.length_b   1.000
_cell.length_c   1.000
_cell.angle_alpha   90.00
_cell.angle_beta   90.00
_cell.angle_gamma   90.00
#
_symmetry.space_group_name_H-M   'P 1'
#
loop_
_entity.id
_entity.type
_entity.pdbx_description
1 polymer ?
#
loop_
_entity_poly.entity_id
_entity_poly.type
_entity_poly.pdbx_seq_one_letter_code
_entity_poly.pdbx_strand_id
1 'polypeptide(L)' 'MDGITLLGTVVAGEASRALIRAGTGRISQIRPGDRIGQATLVGIEPGLIHLTRNGEAQRLAMP' A
#
# COMPACT_ATOMS: atom_id res chain seq x y z
N MET A 1 -0.49 8.65 8.60
CA MET A 1 -1.17 7.52 7.91
C MET A 1 -1.54 6.54 9.00
N ASP A 2 -2.41 6.96 9.90
CA ASP A 2 -2.38 6.37 11.23
C ASP A 2 -3.22 5.10 11.22
N GLY A 3 -2.63 4.01 11.71
CA GLY A 3 -3.26 2.70 11.76
C GLY A 3 -3.14 1.82 10.51
N ILE A 4 -2.46 2.24 9.44
CA ILE A 4 -2.21 1.33 8.29
C ILE A 4 -0.85 0.66 8.46
N THR A 5 -0.81 -0.67 8.36
CA THR A 5 0.41 -1.47 8.39
C THR A 5 0.54 -2.27 7.10
N LEU A 6 1.71 -2.21 6.46
CA LEU A 6 2.04 -3.12 5.36
C LEU A 6 2.46 -4.47 5.94
N LEU A 7 1.79 -5.54 5.53
CA LEU A 7 2.04 -6.90 6.00
C LEU A 7 2.87 -7.73 5.02
N GLY A 8 2.82 -7.38 3.74
CA GLY A 8 3.46 -8.15 2.69
C GLY A 8 3.30 -7.54 1.32
N THR A 9 4.20 -7.92 0.41
CA THR A 9 4.18 -7.53 -1.00
C THR A 9 4.48 -8.73 -1.87
N VAL A 10 3.76 -8.84 -2.99
CA VAL A 10 4.06 -9.76 -4.08
C VAL A 10 4.38 -8.90 -5.30
N VAL A 11 5.59 -9.05 -5.84
CA VAL A 11 6.06 -8.31 -7.03
C VAL A 11 6.03 -9.26 -8.22
N ALA A 12 5.08 -9.03 -9.13
CA ALA A 12 4.79 -9.93 -10.26
C ALA A 12 4.24 -9.16 -11.47
N GLY A 13 4.87 -8.05 -11.85
CA GLY A 13 4.41 -7.20 -12.96
C GLY A 13 2.99 -6.69 -12.73
N GLU A 14 2.06 -6.91 -13.67
CA GLU A 14 0.64 -6.54 -13.56
C GLU A 14 -0.10 -7.25 -12.42
N ALA A 15 0.42 -8.42 -12.00
CA ALA A 15 -0.11 -9.18 -10.88
C ALA A 15 0.47 -8.72 -9.53
N SER A 16 1.21 -7.61 -9.47
CA SER A 16 1.77 -7.10 -8.20
C SER A 16 0.66 -6.69 -7.22
N ARG A 17 0.79 -7.12 -5.97
CA ARG A 17 -0.22 -6.91 -4.91
C ARG A 17 0.46 -6.66 -3.57
N ALA A 18 -0.18 -5.88 -2.72
CA ALA A 18 0.25 -5.66 -1.34
C ALA A 18 -0.85 -6.06 -0.37
N LEU A 19 -0.47 -6.59 0.78
CA LEU A 19 -1.37 -6.93 1.87
C LEU A 19 -1.24 -5.87 2.95
N ILE A 20 -2.34 -5.20 3.28
CA ILE A 20 -2.37 -4.17 4.32
C ILE A 20 -3.33 -4.56 5.43
N ARG A 21 -3.04 -4.08 6.64
CA ARG A 21 -4.00 -4.00 7.74
C ARG A 21 -4.38 -2.55 7.94
N ALA A 22 -5.67 -2.24 7.86
CA ALA A 22 -6.21 -0.91 8.16
C ALA A 22 -6.27 -0.67 9.68
N GLY A 23 -6.48 0.59 10.08
CA GLY A 23 -6.59 0.95 11.50
C GLY A 23 -7.74 0.27 12.24
N THR A 24 -8.74 -0.21 11.49
CA THR A 24 -9.86 -1.02 12.01
C THR A 24 -9.49 -2.48 12.27
N GLY A 25 -8.27 -2.90 11.95
CA GLY A 25 -7.82 -4.30 11.98
C GLY A 25 -8.19 -5.09 10.73
N ARG A 26 -8.99 -4.54 9.81
CA ARG A 26 -9.34 -5.21 8.54
C ARG A 26 -8.08 -5.44 7.71
N ILE A 27 -7.90 -6.67 7.25
CA ILE A 27 -6.85 -7.05 6.30
C ILE A 27 -7.43 -7.04 4.89
N SER A 28 -6.70 -6.45 3.94
CA SER A 28 -7.10 -6.41 2.54
C SER A 28 -5.90 -6.42 1.61
N GLN A 29 -6.08 -7.05 0.45
CA GLN A 29 -5.14 -6.98 -0.66
C GLN A 29 -5.44 -5.76 -1.54
N ILE A 30 -4.40 -5.07 -1.97
CA ILE A 30 -4.48 -3.88 -2.81
C ILE A 30 -3.48 -3.95 -3.97
N ARG A 31 -3.72 -3.16 -5.02
CA ARG A 31 -2.90 -3.04 -6.24
C ARG A 31 -2.73 -1.59 -6.67
N PRO A 32 -1.78 -1.27 -7.56
CA PRO A 32 -1.66 0.08 -8.12
C PRO A 32 -3.00 0.57 -8.69
N GLY A 33 -3.34 1.82 -8.37
CA GLY A 33 -4.64 2.43 -8.64
C GLY A 33 -5.64 2.38 -7.48
N ASP A 34 -5.48 1.46 -6.52
CA ASP A 34 -6.37 1.38 -5.36
C ASP A 34 -6.13 2.54 -4.39
N ARG A 35 -7.20 2.96 -3.69
CA ARG A 35 -7.14 3.99 -2.64
C ARG A 35 -7.00 3.38 -1.25
N ILE A 36 -6.16 4.01 -0.44
CA ILE A 36 -5.99 3.74 0.99
C ILE A 36 -6.22 5.05 1.75
N GLY A 37 -7.44 5.24 2.27
CA GLY A 37 -7.87 6.54 2.78
C GLY A 37 -7.83 7.59 1.66
N GLN A 38 -7.04 8.65 1.85
CA GLN A 38 -6.84 9.73 0.87
C GLN A 38 -5.60 9.54 -0.02
N ALA A 39 -4.91 8.40 0.11
CA ALA A 39 -3.73 8.10 -0.70
C ALA A 39 -4.07 7.09 -1.81
N THR A 40 -3.42 7.20 -2.96
CA THR A 40 -3.51 6.24 -4.07
C THR A 40 -2.22 5.44 -4.15
N LEU A 41 -2.33 4.12 -4.21
CA LEU A 41 -1.20 3.22 -4.45
C LEU A 41 -0.71 3.40 -5.89
N VAL A 42 0.57 3.75 -6.06
CA VAL A 42 1.16 3.99 -7.39
C VAL A 42 2.24 2.98 -7.75
N GLY A 43 2.82 2.30 -6.76
CA GLY A 43 3.87 1.32 -7.00
C GLY A 43 4.05 0.34 -5.85
N ILE A 44 4.56 -0.84 -6.17
CA ILE A 44 4.89 -1.89 -5.21
C ILE A 44 6.33 -2.31 -5.47
N GLU A 45 7.12 -2.32 -4.41
CA GLU A 45 8.47 -2.86 -4.35
C GLU A 45 8.54 -3.97 -3.29
N PRO A 46 9.59 -4.79 -3.26
CA PRO A 46 9.77 -5.78 -2.20
C PRO A 46 9.77 -5.12 -0.81
N GLY A 47 8.74 -5.41 -0.01
CA GLY A 47 8.58 -4.90 1.35
C GLY A 47 8.20 -3.43 1.49
N LEU A 48 7.84 -2.77 0.38
CA LEU A 48 7.55 -1.34 0.34
C LEU A 48 6.43 -1.05 -0.65
N ILE A 49 5.58 -0.07 -0.32
CA ILE A 49 4.64 0.50 -1.30
C ILE A 49 4.85 2.01 -1.43
N HIS A 50 4.63 2.50 -2.65
CA HIS A 50 4.64 3.92 -2.99
C HIS A 50 3.21 4.43 -3.11
N LEU A 51 2.94 5.53 -2.45
CA LEU A 51 1.63 6.15 -2.36
C LEU A 51 1.72 7.60 -2.84
N THR A 52 0.62 8.13 -3.36
CA THR A 52 0.47 9.56 -3.62
C THR A 52 -0.71 10.11 -2.84
N ARG A 53 -0.53 11.25 -2.16
CA ARG A 53 -1.57 11.95 -1.44
C ARG A 53 -1.45 13.43 -1.75
N ASN A 54 -2.49 14.02 -2.34
CA ASN A 54 -2.49 15.44 -2.70
C ASN A 54 -1.26 15.89 -3.52
N GLY A 55 -0.77 15.01 -4.40
CA GLY A 55 0.42 15.26 -5.22
C GLY A 55 1.76 14.96 -4.54
N GLU A 56 1.78 14.65 -3.24
CA GLU A 56 2.99 14.26 -2.52
C GLU A 56 3.22 12.75 -2.55
N ALA A 57 4.46 12.35 -2.83
CA ALA A 57 4.90 10.96 -2.77
C ALA A 57 5.15 10.54 -1.31
N GLN A 58 4.58 9.41 -0.92
CA GLN A 58 4.74 8.79 0.40
C GLN A 58 5.17 7.34 0.23
N ARG A 59 5.92 6.83 1.21
CA ARG A 59 6.38 5.44 1.25
C ARG A 59 5.86 4.79 2.52
N LEU A 60 5.36 3.56 2.39
CA LEU A 60 5.03 2.72 3.53
C LEU A 60 5.82 1.42 3.42
N ALA A 61 6.76 1.23 4.35
CA ALA A 61 7.53 0.00 4.47
C ALA A 61 6.83 -0.97 5.42
N MET A 62 7.14 -2.26 5.27
CA MET A 62 6.85 -3.23 6.33
C MET A 62 7.61 -2.84 7.61
N PRO A 63 7.07 -3.15 8.79
CA PRO A 63 7.78 -2.97 10.07
C PRO A 63 9.11 -3.70 10.12
#